data_AF-A0A537LGS1-F1
#
_entry.id   AF-A0A537LGS1-F1
#
_cell.length_a   1.000
_cell.length_b   1.000
_cell.length_c   1.000
_cell.angle_alpha   90.00
_cell.angle_beta   90.00
_cell.angle_gamma   90.00
#
_symmetry.space_group_name_H-M   'P 1'
#
loop_
_entity.id
_entity.type
_entity.pdbx_description
1 polymer ?
#
loop_
_entity_poly.entity_id
_entity_poly.type
_entity_poly.pdbx_seq_one_letter_code
_entity_poly.pdbx_strand_id
1 'polypeptide(L)'
;MSAAGTARTSEKMQSAGEPRPALPRMRTMVKVSCVIPAYNEAATISGVVRAARACPQIGEVIVVSDGCTDQTPHVAVDAGADQVLVLHRNIGKGGAVLAGVRAARGDVILLLDGDLCGLGAEHLTRLLQPVMAGRAEMAIGVFSDDYLHGMMRPLSGQRAVRRELLLRGPRLAESGFGFEIALDRLAKTCGARRVQVSWTGVTHRLKNRKYGMMRGLRLQLRASSDLVRQTRAGRPRRRNPSAVSRRRTRMDALVIALIVLVAVVRPLFFAHPSQAAAFHLPTLPGPGPDDRVLVVVAHPDDEIIGAGGFMAAARQTGASVSVLVVTNGDSNRLAAALVGRHLPPRPGEFIREGRLRQQETVEALRRLGVAPANVFFLGFPDRQLALVMRSLLEPVASAYTGLRSAEYPGVVDHGAPYTRADLVELTRTIVARVQPTLLITHSPLDRHSDHIAVAQLVDLVRGQTPVYAFVVHASGFPRPLRSSPKDPLLPPPGVDLPPEWTWMRFELSSEMELEKRLAIGAHRSQLATPYLRLLLASFVRTNELFAVRPADLVASHPQ
;
A
#
# COMPACT_ATOMS: atom_id res chain seq x y z
N MET A 1 -14.39 -52.36 -61.50
CA MET A 1 -13.91 -51.21 -62.28
C MET A 1 -14.94 -50.08 -62.16
N SER A 2 -14.45 -48.87 -61.87
CA SER A 2 -15.06 -47.52 -62.10
C SER A 2 -16.50 -47.26 -61.63
N ALA A 3 -16.79 -46.46 -60.59
CA ALA A 3 -16.58 -45.02 -60.38
C ALA A 3 -17.88 -44.22 -60.59
N ALA A 4 -18.29 -43.48 -59.54
CA ALA A 4 -18.75 -42.07 -59.54
C ALA A 4 -19.75 -41.84 -58.38
N GLY A 5 -19.32 -41.06 -57.39
CA GLY A 5 -20.14 -40.56 -56.29
C GLY A 5 -20.73 -39.19 -56.62
N THR A 6 -21.95 -38.94 -56.14
CA THR A 6 -22.68 -37.67 -56.30
C THR A 6 -22.83 -36.95 -54.95
N ALA A 7 -22.38 -35.70 -54.93
CA ALA A 7 -22.52 -34.76 -53.83
C ALA A 7 -23.90 -34.06 -53.86
N ARG A 8 -24.45 -33.73 -52.68
CA ARG A 8 -25.56 -32.78 -52.50
C ARG A 8 -25.05 -31.55 -51.75
N THR A 9 -25.29 -30.37 -52.30
CA THR A 9 -25.22 -29.08 -51.60
C THR A 9 -26.56 -28.37 -51.74
N SER A 10 -27.04 -27.80 -50.64
CA SER A 10 -28.34 -27.11 -50.54
C SER A 10 -28.17 -25.60 -50.60
N GLU A 11 -29.09 -24.98 -51.33
CA GLU A 11 -29.18 -23.56 -51.65
C GLU A 11 -29.46 -22.66 -50.44
N LYS A 12 -28.88 -21.45 -50.45
CA LYS A 12 -29.21 -20.33 -49.55
C LYS A 12 -29.91 -19.24 -50.36
N MET A 13 -31.12 -18.91 -49.93
CA MET A 13 -31.96 -17.83 -50.47
C MET A 13 -31.50 -16.48 -49.88
N GLN A 14 -31.21 -15.50 -50.76
CA GLN A 14 -30.94 -14.10 -50.43
C GLN A 14 -32.21 -13.28 -50.69
N SER A 15 -32.62 -12.42 -49.74
CA SER A 15 -33.48 -11.26 -50.04
C SER A 15 -32.88 -10.01 -49.41
N ALA A 16 -32.60 -9.03 -50.24
CA ALA A 16 -32.11 -7.71 -49.89
C ALA A 16 -33.23 -6.82 -49.33
N GLY A 17 -32.94 -6.06 -48.28
CA GLY A 17 -33.75 -4.94 -47.78
C GLY A 17 -32.83 -3.73 -47.54
N GLU A 18 -33.20 -2.59 -48.11
CA GLU A 18 -32.42 -1.35 -48.14
C GLU A 18 -32.08 -0.78 -46.75
N PRO A 19 -30.95 -0.04 -46.61
CA PRO A 19 -30.54 0.54 -45.34
C PRO A 19 -31.37 1.79 -44.98
N ARG A 20 -32.06 1.74 -43.84
CA ARG A 20 -32.65 2.93 -43.19
C ARG A 20 -31.56 3.95 -42.83
N PRO A 21 -31.81 5.27 -42.95
CA PRO A 21 -30.83 6.29 -42.61
C PRO A 21 -30.54 6.24 -41.10
N ALA A 22 -29.26 6.19 -40.74
CA ALA A 22 -28.83 6.24 -39.36
C ALA A 22 -29.11 7.63 -38.77
N LEU A 23 -30.00 7.71 -37.79
CA LEU A 23 -30.18 8.93 -36.98
C LEU A 23 -28.86 9.25 -36.25
N PRO A 24 -28.48 10.54 -36.13
CA PRO A 24 -27.25 10.93 -35.46
C PRO A 24 -27.34 10.55 -33.99
N ARG A 25 -26.42 9.68 -33.52
CA ARG A 25 -26.25 9.42 -32.09
C ARG A 25 -25.69 10.69 -31.44
N MET A 26 -26.57 11.56 -30.93
CA MET A 26 -26.19 12.52 -29.91
C MET A 26 -25.48 11.75 -28.80
N ARG A 27 -24.17 11.97 -28.63
CA ARG A 27 -23.43 11.50 -27.47
C ARG A 27 -23.98 12.24 -26.27
N THR A 28 -24.96 11.66 -25.58
CA THR A 28 -25.40 12.15 -24.28
C THR A 28 -24.18 12.16 -23.35
N MET A 29 -23.80 13.33 -22.84
CA MET A 29 -22.71 13.42 -21.87
C MET A 29 -23.09 12.62 -20.63
N VAL A 30 -22.27 11.63 -20.28
CA VAL A 30 -22.44 10.81 -19.07
C VAL A 30 -22.34 11.69 -17.84
N LYS A 31 -23.40 11.77 -17.04
CA LYS A 31 -23.43 12.59 -15.82
C LYS A 31 -22.89 11.81 -14.63
N VAL A 32 -22.11 12.46 -13.77
CA VAL A 32 -21.55 11.85 -12.55
C VAL A 32 -22.13 12.52 -11.31
N SER A 33 -22.61 11.72 -10.36
CA SER A 33 -22.96 12.16 -9.00
C SER A 33 -21.98 11.59 -8.00
N CYS A 34 -21.40 12.44 -7.15
CA CYS A 34 -20.62 11.99 -6.01
C CYS A 34 -21.54 11.80 -4.79
N VAL A 35 -21.45 10.64 -4.15
CA VAL A 35 -22.21 10.30 -2.95
C VAL A 35 -21.24 10.00 -1.82
N ILE A 36 -21.34 10.76 -0.74
CA ILE A 36 -20.45 10.70 0.43
C ILE A 36 -21.27 10.36 1.68
N PRO A 37 -21.36 9.09 2.10
CA PRO A 37 -21.92 8.75 3.40
C PRO A 37 -21.04 9.29 4.54
N ALA A 38 -21.65 9.98 5.50
CA ALA A 38 -20.94 10.61 6.61
C ALA A 38 -21.64 10.31 7.95
N TYR A 39 -20.86 9.97 8.96
CA TYR A 39 -21.32 9.83 10.34
C TYR A 39 -20.28 10.41 11.31
N ASN A 40 -20.56 11.59 11.85
CA ASN A 40 -19.66 12.36 12.72
C ASN A 40 -18.27 12.58 12.10
N GLU A 41 -18.26 13.27 10.95
CA GLU A 41 -17.13 13.52 10.05
C GLU A 41 -16.79 15.03 9.95
N ALA A 42 -17.25 15.87 10.88
CA ALA A 42 -17.10 17.33 10.79
C ALA A 42 -15.66 17.81 10.59
N ALA A 43 -14.67 17.06 11.09
CA ALA A 43 -13.25 17.40 10.98
C ALA A 43 -12.63 17.10 9.60
N THR A 44 -13.26 16.29 8.76
CA THR A 44 -12.67 15.74 7.52
C THR A 44 -13.53 15.99 6.29
N ILE A 45 -14.86 16.04 6.46
CA ILE A 45 -15.82 16.09 5.36
C ILE A 45 -15.58 17.28 4.40
N SER A 46 -15.11 18.42 4.92
CA SER A 46 -14.83 19.61 4.11
C SER A 46 -13.78 19.35 3.03
N GLY A 47 -12.69 18.65 3.36
CA GLY A 47 -11.63 18.33 2.41
C GLY A 47 -12.12 17.42 1.28
N VAL A 48 -12.93 16.42 1.61
CA VAL A 48 -13.50 15.48 0.64
C VAL A 48 -14.47 16.17 -0.31
N VAL A 49 -15.39 16.99 0.23
CA VAL A 49 -16.37 17.74 -0.58
C VAL A 49 -15.66 18.72 -1.52
N ARG A 50 -14.67 19.48 -1.03
CA ARG A 50 -13.90 20.42 -1.85
C ARG A 50 -13.13 19.70 -2.96
N ALA A 51 -12.52 18.55 -2.67
CA ALA A 51 -11.84 17.74 -3.69
C ALA A 51 -12.80 17.23 -4.76
N ALA A 52 -14.02 16.81 -4.38
CA ALA A 52 -15.06 16.41 -5.31
C ALA A 52 -15.53 17.58 -6.18
N ARG A 53 -15.74 18.76 -5.59
CA ARG A 53 -16.13 19.98 -6.32
C ARG A 53 -15.05 20.50 -7.28
N ALA A 54 -13.78 20.26 -6.96
CA ALA A 54 -12.66 20.62 -7.83
C ALA A 54 -12.51 19.69 -9.06
N CYS A 55 -13.27 18.59 -9.14
CA CYS A 55 -13.21 17.63 -10.24
C CYS A 55 -14.24 17.97 -11.33
N PRO A 56 -13.82 18.40 -12.55
CA PRO A 56 -14.73 18.89 -13.59
C PRO A 56 -15.77 17.87 -14.08
N GLN A 57 -15.49 16.58 -13.92
CA GLN A 57 -16.36 15.49 -14.36
C GLN A 57 -17.55 15.26 -13.41
N ILE A 58 -17.51 15.82 -12.18
CA ILE A 58 -18.55 15.62 -11.17
C ILE A 58 -19.60 16.72 -11.33
N GLY A 59 -20.83 16.32 -11.64
CA GLY A 59 -21.94 17.25 -11.85
C GLY A 59 -22.67 17.63 -10.57
N GLU A 60 -22.61 16.80 -9.52
CA GLU A 60 -23.19 17.09 -8.21
C GLU A 60 -22.50 16.30 -7.09
N VAL A 61 -22.48 16.87 -5.89
CA VAL A 61 -21.97 16.27 -4.66
C VAL A 61 -23.10 16.16 -3.64
N ILE A 62 -23.41 14.92 -3.25
CA ILE A 62 -24.46 14.58 -2.29
C ILE A 62 -23.80 13.99 -1.05
N VAL A 63 -23.94 14.68 0.08
CA VAL A 63 -23.49 14.17 1.38
C VAL A 63 -24.68 13.58 2.11
N VAL A 64 -24.53 12.36 2.63
CA VAL A 64 -25.59 11.70 3.42
C VAL A 64 -25.16 11.65 4.87
N SER A 65 -25.73 12.55 5.69
CA SER A 65 -25.53 12.59 7.13
C SER A 65 -26.35 11.50 7.82
N ASP A 66 -25.71 10.38 8.13
CA ASP A 66 -26.33 9.15 8.63
C ASP A 66 -26.53 9.16 10.16
N GLY A 67 -27.41 10.03 10.65
CA GLY A 67 -27.67 10.17 12.10
C GLY A 67 -26.58 10.91 12.85
N CYS A 68 -25.87 11.84 12.21
CA CYS A 68 -24.81 12.62 12.86
C CYS A 68 -25.34 13.41 14.07
N THR A 69 -24.49 13.53 15.09
CA THR A 69 -24.74 14.32 16.30
C THR A 69 -23.80 15.51 16.43
N ASP A 70 -22.91 15.71 15.45
CA ASP A 70 -21.96 16.81 15.37
C ASP A 70 -22.31 17.76 14.20
N GLN A 71 -21.42 18.72 13.91
CA GLN A 71 -21.61 19.72 12.87
C GLN A 71 -21.39 19.21 11.43
N THR A 72 -21.29 17.89 11.21
CA THR A 72 -21.04 17.31 9.87
C THR A 72 -21.97 17.85 8.77
N PRO A 73 -23.30 17.97 8.98
CA PRO A 73 -24.20 18.49 7.94
C PRO A 73 -23.87 19.93 7.55
N HIS A 74 -23.62 20.79 8.54
CA HIS A 74 -23.31 22.21 8.32
C HIS A 74 -21.96 22.36 7.59
N VAL A 75 -20.93 21.67 8.05
CA VAL A 75 -19.61 21.68 7.41
C VAL A 75 -19.65 21.17 5.97
N ALA A 76 -20.51 20.20 5.67
CA ALA A 76 -20.70 19.70 4.31
C ALA A 76 -21.35 20.75 3.38
N VAL A 77 -22.36 21.48 3.87
CA VAL A 77 -22.97 22.60 3.13
C VAL A 77 -21.92 23.68 2.87
N ASP A 78 -21.20 24.12 3.90
CA ASP A 78 -20.19 25.18 3.80
C ASP A 78 -19.03 24.81 2.88
N ALA A 79 -18.74 23.51 2.76
CA ALA A 79 -17.72 23.00 1.85
C ALA A 79 -18.16 22.95 0.38
N GLY A 80 -19.43 23.22 0.09
CA GLY A 80 -19.99 23.28 -1.26
C GLY A 80 -20.70 22.01 -1.72
N ALA A 81 -21.26 21.20 -0.81
CA ALA A 81 -22.13 20.09 -1.21
C ALA A 81 -23.42 20.63 -1.85
N ASP A 82 -23.78 20.09 -3.02
CA ASP A 82 -25.01 20.47 -3.75
C ASP A 82 -26.27 19.99 -3.00
N GLN A 83 -26.15 18.89 -2.25
CA GLN A 83 -27.22 18.38 -1.40
C GLN A 83 -26.66 17.70 -0.14
N VAL A 84 -27.32 17.94 1.00
CA VAL A 84 -27.04 17.23 2.26
C VAL A 84 -28.32 16.52 2.72
N LEU A 85 -28.33 15.18 2.65
CA LEU A 85 -29.43 14.35 3.12
C LEU A 85 -29.23 14.01 4.60
N VAL A 86 -30.08 14.54 5.47
CA VAL A 86 -30.00 14.28 6.92
C VAL A 86 -30.93 13.13 7.28
N LEU A 87 -30.35 12.03 7.76
CA LEU A 87 -31.09 10.88 8.29
C LEU A 87 -31.19 11.01 9.81
N HIS A 88 -32.39 10.89 10.38
CA HIS A 88 -32.63 11.08 11.82
C HIS A 88 -32.01 10.01 12.74
N ARG A 89 -31.64 8.86 12.18
CA ARG A 89 -30.99 7.76 12.91
C ARG A 89 -29.92 7.14 12.02
N ASN A 90 -28.85 6.67 12.64
CA ASN A 90 -27.81 5.93 11.93
C ASN A 90 -28.38 4.59 11.44
N ILE A 91 -28.51 4.44 10.12
CA ILE A 91 -28.98 3.22 9.44
C ILE A 91 -27.83 2.42 8.83
N GLY A 92 -26.60 2.91 8.95
CA GLY A 92 -25.37 2.28 8.48
C GLY A 92 -25.02 2.64 7.04
N LYS A 93 -23.74 2.46 6.70
CA LYS A 93 -23.13 2.89 5.42
C LYS A 93 -23.92 2.45 4.19
N GLY A 94 -24.31 1.18 4.09
CA GLY A 94 -25.08 0.69 2.94
C GLY A 94 -26.44 1.38 2.78
N GLY A 95 -27.13 1.68 3.88
CA GLY A 95 -28.38 2.43 3.86
C GLY A 95 -28.19 3.88 3.45
N ALA A 96 -27.16 4.54 4.00
CA ALA A 96 -26.79 5.92 3.66
C ALA A 96 -26.39 6.06 2.19
N VAL A 97 -25.55 5.15 1.67
CA VAL A 97 -25.17 5.13 0.26
C VAL A 97 -26.40 4.97 -0.63
N LEU A 98 -27.31 4.04 -0.33
CA LEU A 98 -28.49 3.83 -1.17
C LEU A 98 -29.45 5.03 -1.13
N ALA A 99 -29.57 5.72 0.00
CA ALA A 99 -30.32 6.97 0.09
C ALA A 99 -29.72 8.04 -0.84
N GLY A 100 -28.40 8.21 -0.83
CA GLY A 100 -27.70 9.13 -1.75
C GLY A 100 -27.83 8.72 -3.22
N VAL A 101 -27.71 7.43 -3.55
CA VAL A 101 -27.87 6.90 -4.92
C VAL A 101 -29.27 7.14 -5.48
N ARG A 102 -30.30 7.08 -4.63
CA ARG A 102 -31.69 7.37 -5.02
C ARG A 102 -31.91 8.85 -5.32
N ALA A 103 -31.27 9.74 -4.55
CA ALA A 103 -31.31 11.18 -4.77
C ALA A 103 -30.43 11.63 -5.96
N ALA A 104 -29.40 10.87 -6.30
CA ALA A 104 -28.50 11.14 -7.41
C ALA A 104 -29.18 11.11 -8.78
N ARG A 105 -28.79 12.06 -9.63
CA ARG A 105 -29.26 12.25 -11.03
C ARG A 105 -28.28 11.73 -12.08
N GLY A 106 -27.04 11.44 -11.69
CA GLY A 106 -25.97 10.98 -12.58
C GLY A 106 -26.11 9.52 -13.00
N ASP A 107 -25.63 9.21 -14.19
CA ASP A 107 -25.55 7.86 -14.73
C ASP A 107 -24.46 7.03 -14.06
N VAL A 108 -23.41 7.72 -13.59
CA VAL A 108 -22.29 7.15 -12.83
C VAL A 108 -22.31 7.72 -11.41
N ILE A 109 -22.19 6.84 -10.42
CA ILE A 109 -22.06 7.20 -9.02
C ILE A 109 -20.60 7.05 -8.60
N LEU A 110 -20.03 8.13 -8.09
CA LEU A 110 -18.75 8.14 -7.38
C LEU A 110 -19.00 8.03 -5.87
N LEU A 111 -18.63 6.91 -5.28
CA LEU A 111 -18.68 6.66 -3.84
C LEU A 111 -17.34 7.08 -3.22
N LEU A 112 -17.39 7.95 -2.21
CA LEU A 112 -16.23 8.36 -1.41
C LEU A 112 -16.55 8.24 0.08
N ASP A 113 -15.52 7.96 0.89
CA ASP A 113 -15.66 8.02 2.35
C ASP A 113 -15.42 9.46 2.84
N GLY A 114 -16.08 9.86 3.94
CA GLY A 114 -15.98 11.21 4.50
C GLY A 114 -14.67 11.51 5.26
N ASP A 115 -13.82 10.51 5.50
CA ASP A 115 -12.60 10.58 6.32
C ASP A 115 -11.30 10.49 5.50
N LEU A 116 -11.38 10.81 4.20
CA LEU A 116 -10.23 10.80 3.30
C LEU A 116 -9.34 12.03 3.48
N CYS A 117 -8.03 11.79 3.58
CA CYS A 117 -6.97 12.79 3.66
C CYS A 117 -6.10 12.72 2.40
N GLY A 118 -5.66 13.87 1.88
CA GLY A 118 -4.80 13.93 0.68
C GLY A 118 -5.53 13.68 -0.65
N LEU A 119 -6.86 13.64 -0.65
CA LEU A 119 -7.67 13.46 -1.85
C LEU A 119 -7.61 14.70 -2.75
N GLY A 120 -7.46 14.49 -4.06
CA GLY A 120 -7.40 15.56 -5.06
C GLY A 120 -8.18 15.20 -6.32
N ALA A 121 -8.51 16.21 -7.14
CA ALA A 121 -9.33 16.05 -8.35
C ALA A 121 -8.73 15.06 -9.38
N GLU A 122 -7.41 14.95 -9.45
CA GLU A 122 -6.71 14.00 -10.32
C GLU A 122 -7.01 12.54 -9.96
N HIS A 123 -7.12 12.22 -8.66
CA HIS A 123 -7.45 10.88 -8.16
C HIS A 123 -8.86 10.49 -8.60
N LEU A 124 -9.80 11.43 -8.50
CA LEU A 124 -11.19 11.25 -8.89
C LEU A 124 -11.32 11.10 -10.41
N THR A 125 -10.60 11.94 -11.18
CA THR A 125 -10.52 11.84 -12.63
C THR A 125 -10.07 10.45 -13.07
N ARG A 126 -8.96 9.94 -12.51
CA ARG A 126 -8.43 8.60 -12.86
C ARG A 126 -9.42 7.49 -12.50
N LEU A 127 -10.14 7.60 -11.39
CA LEU A 127 -11.11 6.60 -10.96
C LEU A 127 -12.37 6.59 -11.85
N LEU A 128 -12.83 7.76 -12.29
CA LEU A 128 -14.03 7.92 -13.12
C LEU A 128 -13.82 7.50 -14.57
N GLN A 129 -12.63 7.75 -15.11
CA GLN A 129 -12.35 7.65 -16.54
C GLN A 129 -12.63 6.28 -17.18
N PRO A 130 -12.37 5.12 -16.53
CA PRO A 130 -12.74 3.81 -17.08
C PRO A 130 -14.26 3.58 -17.19
N VAL A 131 -15.04 4.10 -16.25
CA VAL A 131 -16.50 3.91 -16.21
C VAL A 131 -17.19 4.86 -17.17
N MET A 132 -16.78 6.14 -17.19
CA MET A 132 -17.29 7.14 -18.13
C MET A 132 -16.99 6.77 -19.59
N ALA A 133 -15.82 6.18 -19.86
CA ALA A 133 -15.45 5.69 -21.19
C ALA A 133 -16.15 4.37 -21.58
N GLY A 134 -16.99 3.79 -20.72
CA GLY A 134 -17.68 2.54 -20.98
C GLY A 134 -16.78 1.28 -20.99
N ARG A 135 -15.53 1.40 -20.53
CA ARG A 135 -14.58 0.27 -20.45
C ARG A 135 -14.84 -0.64 -19.26
N ALA A 136 -15.51 -0.13 -18.22
CA ALA A 136 -15.92 -0.91 -17.06
C ALA A 136 -17.28 -0.44 -16.53
N GLU A 137 -18.03 -1.32 -15.88
CA GLU A 137 -19.24 -0.96 -15.14
C GLU A 137 -18.92 -0.51 -13.71
N MET A 138 -17.72 -0.84 -13.21
CA MET A 138 -17.21 -0.42 -11.91
C MET A 138 -15.69 -0.25 -11.90
N ALA A 139 -15.20 0.85 -11.33
CA ALA A 139 -13.80 1.06 -11.00
C ALA A 139 -13.62 1.17 -9.48
N ILE A 140 -12.51 0.65 -8.96
CA ILE A 140 -12.21 0.58 -7.52
C ILE A 140 -10.88 1.30 -7.26
N GLY A 141 -10.90 2.30 -6.37
CA GLY A 141 -9.70 2.99 -5.90
C GLY A 141 -8.94 2.11 -4.90
N VAL A 142 -7.63 1.95 -5.06
CA VAL A 142 -6.79 1.14 -4.16
C VAL A 142 -5.63 2.01 -3.67
N PHE A 143 -5.51 2.16 -2.35
CA PHE A 143 -4.42 2.93 -1.73
C PHE A 143 -3.09 2.17 -1.84
N SER A 144 -2.03 2.85 -2.27
CA SER A 144 -0.70 2.25 -2.46
C SER A 144 0.04 1.93 -1.16
N ASP A 145 -0.22 2.70 -0.08
CA ASP A 145 0.74 2.88 1.03
C ASP A 145 0.46 2.05 2.31
N ASP A 146 -0.55 1.17 2.32
CA ASP A 146 -0.95 0.44 3.54
C ASP A 146 -0.72 -1.09 3.41
N TYR A 147 0.37 -1.55 4.05
CA TYR A 147 0.85 -2.93 4.05
C TYR A 147 -0.20 -3.95 4.53
N LEU A 148 -1.09 -3.54 5.45
CA LEU A 148 -2.17 -4.37 5.97
C LEU A 148 -3.38 -4.46 5.02
N HIS A 149 -3.62 -3.44 4.18
CA HIS A 149 -4.68 -3.46 3.17
C HIS A 149 -4.33 -4.28 1.92
N GLY A 150 -3.06 -4.58 1.68
CA GLY A 150 -2.61 -5.47 0.59
C GLY A 150 -3.28 -6.86 0.64
N MET A 151 -3.60 -7.35 1.83
CA MET A 151 -4.32 -8.62 2.07
C MET A 151 -5.85 -8.45 2.01
N MET A 152 -6.36 -7.22 2.15
CA MET A 152 -7.77 -6.84 2.24
C MET A 152 -8.25 -5.99 1.04
N ARG A 153 -7.60 -6.15 -0.12
CA ARG A 153 -7.88 -5.48 -1.40
C ARG A 153 -9.36 -5.33 -1.82
N PRO A 154 -10.33 -6.19 -1.44
CA PRO A 154 -11.75 -6.01 -1.82
C PRO A 154 -12.55 -4.96 -1.02
N LEU A 155 -11.99 -4.35 0.03
CA LEU A 155 -12.76 -3.56 1.01
C LEU A 155 -12.65 -2.03 0.88
N SER A 156 -12.13 -1.53 -0.24
CA SER A 156 -12.09 -0.09 -0.51
C SER A 156 -13.50 0.47 -0.77
N GLY A 157 -13.83 1.55 -0.06
CA GLY A 157 -15.09 2.30 -0.18
C GLY A 157 -15.14 3.24 -1.39
N GLN A 158 -14.00 3.48 -2.03
CA GLN A 158 -13.78 4.46 -3.09
C GLN A 158 -14.05 3.80 -4.44
N ARG A 159 -15.20 4.09 -5.04
CA ARG A 159 -15.64 3.37 -6.25
C ARG A 159 -16.37 4.30 -7.21
N ALA A 160 -16.10 4.17 -8.51
CA ALA A 160 -16.98 4.68 -9.56
C ALA A 160 -17.82 3.52 -10.08
N VAL A 161 -19.13 3.67 -10.12
CA VAL A 161 -20.06 2.58 -10.45
C VAL A 161 -21.20 3.10 -11.31
N ARG A 162 -21.63 2.35 -12.33
CA ARG A 162 -22.89 2.69 -13.02
C ARG A 162 -24.07 2.65 -12.04
N ARG A 163 -24.90 3.70 -12.03
CA ARG A 163 -26.05 3.84 -11.14
C ARG A 163 -27.00 2.65 -11.22
N GLU A 164 -27.23 2.13 -12.44
CA GLU A 164 -28.08 0.95 -12.67
C GLU A 164 -27.61 -0.29 -11.89
N LEU A 165 -26.30 -0.48 -11.71
CA LEU A 165 -25.76 -1.64 -11.00
C LEU A 165 -26.09 -1.54 -9.50
N LEU A 166 -26.02 -0.35 -8.91
CA LEU A 166 -26.38 -0.12 -7.51
C LEU A 166 -27.88 -0.28 -7.26
N LEU A 167 -28.72 0.16 -8.19
CA LEU A 167 -30.19 0.05 -8.07
C LEU A 167 -30.70 -1.40 -8.21
N ARG A 168 -29.97 -2.28 -8.90
CA ARG A 168 -30.29 -3.72 -9.01
C ARG A 168 -30.07 -4.51 -7.72
N GLY A 169 -29.45 -3.91 -6.70
CA GLY A 169 -29.14 -4.55 -5.43
C GLY A 169 -29.90 -3.95 -4.24
N PRO A 170 -31.23 -4.14 -4.10
CA PRO A 170 -31.99 -3.56 -2.97
C PRO A 170 -31.48 -4.07 -1.61
N ARG A 171 -30.91 -5.27 -1.55
CA ARG A 171 -30.27 -5.83 -0.34
C ARG A 171 -28.94 -5.18 0.04
N LEU A 172 -28.38 -4.29 -0.79
CA LEU A 172 -27.19 -3.52 -0.43
C LEU A 172 -27.43 -2.64 0.80
N ALA A 173 -28.66 -2.16 1.01
CA ALA A 173 -29.02 -1.39 2.21
C ALA A 173 -28.90 -2.20 3.51
N GLU A 174 -29.13 -3.51 3.44
CA GLU A 174 -29.13 -4.43 4.60
C GLU A 174 -27.71 -4.89 5.00
N SER A 175 -26.69 -4.51 4.22
CA SER A 175 -25.32 -5.02 4.36
C SER A 175 -24.48 -4.28 5.41
N GLY A 176 -24.90 -3.10 5.88
CA GLY A 176 -24.20 -2.33 6.90
C GLY A 176 -22.71 -2.09 6.57
N PHE A 177 -21.81 -2.58 7.41
CA PHE A 177 -20.34 -2.51 7.21
C PHE A 177 -19.79 -3.50 6.16
N GLY A 178 -20.62 -4.37 5.58
CA GLY A 178 -20.27 -5.31 4.52
C GLY A 178 -20.66 -4.84 3.11
N PHE A 179 -20.94 -3.54 2.95
CA PHE A 179 -21.43 -2.95 1.70
C PHE A 179 -20.52 -3.21 0.51
N GLU A 180 -19.21 -3.07 0.68
CA GLU A 180 -18.20 -3.26 -0.37
C GLU A 180 -18.17 -4.72 -0.85
N ILE A 181 -18.30 -5.66 0.09
CA ILE A 181 -18.39 -7.10 -0.22
C ILE A 181 -19.70 -7.42 -0.95
N ALA A 182 -20.81 -6.85 -0.48
CA ALA A 182 -22.12 -7.05 -1.08
C ALA A 182 -22.17 -6.48 -2.52
N LEU A 183 -21.55 -5.31 -2.73
CA LEU A 183 -21.42 -4.67 -4.02
C LEU A 183 -20.51 -5.48 -4.96
N ASP A 184 -19.41 -6.03 -4.47
CA ASP A 184 -18.56 -6.92 -5.28
C ASP A 184 -19.25 -8.22 -5.68
N ARG A 185 -20.07 -8.80 -4.79
CA ARG A 185 -20.89 -9.96 -5.13
C ARG A 185 -21.93 -9.60 -6.18
N LEU A 186 -22.62 -8.48 -6.02
CA LEU A 186 -23.60 -8.00 -6.99
C LEU A 186 -22.97 -7.78 -8.37
N ALA A 187 -21.82 -7.10 -8.42
CA ALA A 187 -21.07 -6.89 -9.65
C ALA A 187 -20.70 -8.21 -10.34
N LYS A 188 -20.25 -9.21 -9.57
CA LYS A 188 -19.97 -10.56 -10.10
C LYS A 188 -21.23 -11.25 -10.62
N THR A 189 -22.33 -11.23 -9.86
CA THR A 189 -23.60 -11.85 -10.25
C THR A 189 -24.19 -11.20 -11.51
N CYS A 190 -24.01 -9.90 -11.68
CA CYS A 190 -24.44 -9.18 -12.87
C CYS A 190 -23.45 -9.23 -14.04
N GLY A 191 -22.31 -9.94 -13.92
CA GLY A 191 -21.29 -10.04 -14.97
C GLY A 191 -20.59 -8.72 -15.30
N ALA A 192 -20.54 -7.78 -14.35
CA ALA A 192 -19.96 -6.45 -14.56
C ALA A 192 -18.43 -6.52 -14.73
N ARG A 193 -17.89 -5.82 -15.74
CA ARG A 193 -16.45 -5.57 -15.90
C ARG A 193 -15.97 -4.61 -14.83
N ARG A 194 -14.85 -4.96 -14.22
CA ARG A 194 -14.27 -4.23 -13.08
C ARG A 194 -12.81 -3.90 -13.35
N VAL A 195 -12.39 -2.72 -12.93
CA VAL A 195 -10.99 -2.28 -13.01
C VAL A 195 -10.54 -1.70 -11.68
N GLN A 196 -9.25 -1.83 -11.38
CA GLN A 196 -8.64 -1.21 -10.20
C GLN A 196 -7.80 -0.02 -10.63
N VAL A 197 -7.84 1.05 -9.84
CA VAL A 197 -7.09 2.28 -10.06
C VAL A 197 -6.30 2.58 -8.78
N SER A 198 -4.97 2.65 -8.90
CA SER A 198 -4.10 2.93 -7.76
C SER A 198 -4.11 4.42 -7.41
N TRP A 199 -4.19 4.76 -6.12
CA TRP A 199 -4.08 6.11 -5.58
C TRP A 199 -2.85 6.21 -4.68
N THR A 200 -2.03 7.24 -4.91
CA THR A 200 -0.78 7.49 -4.18
C THR A 200 -0.91 8.74 -3.30
N GLY A 201 -0.53 8.65 -2.02
CA GLY A 201 -0.61 9.80 -1.10
C GLY A 201 -2.02 10.20 -0.65
N VAL A 202 -3.03 9.33 -0.83
CA VAL A 202 -4.35 9.43 -0.20
C VAL A 202 -4.39 8.45 0.98
N THR A 203 -4.84 8.90 2.14
CA THR A 203 -4.93 8.06 3.36
C THR A 203 -6.29 8.23 4.04
N HIS A 204 -6.63 7.35 4.99
CA HIS A 204 -7.76 7.54 5.89
C HIS A 204 -7.28 8.08 7.24
N ARG A 205 -8.11 8.90 7.89
CA ARG A 205 -7.91 9.20 9.32
C ARG A 205 -8.14 7.91 10.13
N LEU A 206 -7.08 7.37 10.76
CA LEU A 206 -7.13 6.11 11.52
C LEU A 206 -8.35 6.03 12.46
N LYS A 207 -9.16 4.97 12.30
CA LYS A 207 -10.38 4.63 13.08
C LYS A 207 -10.18 4.51 14.62
N ASN A 208 -8.96 4.66 15.11
CA ASN A 208 -8.58 4.47 16.52
C ASN A 208 -8.96 5.64 17.44
N ARG A 209 -9.41 6.79 16.92
CA ARG A 209 -10.00 7.87 17.75
C ARG A 209 -11.54 7.86 17.82
N LYS A 210 -12.24 7.00 17.05
CA LYS A 210 -13.71 7.09 16.88
C LYS A 210 -14.52 6.27 17.89
N TYR A 211 -14.00 5.15 18.42
CA TYR A 211 -14.82 4.25 19.27
C TYR A 211 -14.10 3.61 20.47
N GLY A 212 -12.79 3.81 20.65
CA GLY A 212 -12.00 3.02 21.62
C GLY A 212 -11.82 1.56 21.17
N MET A 213 -10.64 0.99 21.46
CA MET A 213 -10.18 -0.31 20.94
C MET A 213 -11.19 -1.45 21.16
N MET A 214 -11.86 -1.48 22.32
CA MET A 214 -12.83 -2.52 22.68
C MET A 214 -14.16 -2.42 21.92
N ARG A 215 -14.61 -1.21 21.58
CA ARG A 215 -15.89 -1.01 20.87
C ARG A 215 -15.69 -1.19 19.36
N GLY A 216 -14.52 -0.82 18.83
CA GLY A 216 -14.11 -1.13 17.45
C GLY A 216 -13.99 -2.63 17.17
N LEU A 217 -13.37 -3.38 18.10
CA LEU A 217 -13.30 -4.85 18.03
C LEU A 217 -14.68 -5.49 18.12
N ARG A 218 -15.56 -5.00 19.01
CA ARG A 218 -16.96 -5.46 19.09
C ARG A 218 -17.75 -5.18 17.80
N LEU A 219 -17.50 -4.06 17.12
CA LEU A 219 -18.14 -3.72 15.85
C LEU A 219 -17.62 -4.59 14.70
N GLN A 220 -16.31 -4.92 14.68
CA GLN A 220 -15.73 -5.88 13.73
C GLN A 220 -16.25 -7.31 13.96
N LEU A 221 -16.38 -7.74 15.22
CA LEU A 221 -16.98 -9.04 15.56
C LEU A 221 -18.47 -9.11 15.19
N ARG A 222 -19.22 -8.00 15.33
CA ARG A 222 -20.62 -7.91 14.86
C ARG A 222 -20.73 -8.03 13.34
N ALA A 223 -19.92 -7.27 12.60
CA ALA A 223 -19.86 -7.36 11.13
C ALA A 223 -19.50 -8.78 10.65
N SER A 224 -18.59 -9.45 11.35
CA SER A 224 -18.20 -10.84 11.09
C SER A 224 -19.31 -11.84 11.45
N SER A 225 -20.13 -11.55 12.46
CA SER A 225 -21.27 -12.38 12.86
C SER A 225 -22.47 -12.25 11.91
N ASP A 226 -22.69 -11.07 11.31
CA ASP A 226 -23.72 -10.84 10.31
C ASP A 226 -23.39 -11.51 8.97
N LEU A 227 -22.10 -11.58 8.61
CA LEU A 227 -21.58 -12.34 7.46
C LEU A 227 -21.96 -13.83 7.49
N VAL A 228 -21.95 -14.45 8.69
CA VAL A 228 -22.31 -15.86 8.90
C VAL A 228 -23.84 -16.06 8.89
N ARG A 229 -24.62 -15.06 9.30
CA ARG A 229 -26.09 -15.10 9.20
C ARG A 229 -26.56 -15.02 7.75
N GLN A 230 -25.97 -14.13 6.95
CA GLN A 230 -26.42 -13.88 5.58
C GLN A 230 -26.04 -15.00 4.59
N THR A 231 -24.97 -15.75 4.85
CA THR A 231 -24.60 -16.94 4.04
C THR A 231 -25.55 -18.13 4.24
N ARG A 232 -26.39 -18.14 5.28
CA ARG A 232 -27.37 -19.20 5.54
C ARG A 232 -28.80 -18.88 5.06
N ALA A 233 -29.08 -17.68 4.59
CA ALA A 233 -30.42 -17.25 4.15
C ALA A 233 -30.87 -17.85 2.79
N GLY A 234 -30.04 -18.68 2.16
CA GLY A 234 -30.33 -19.36 0.88
C GLY A 234 -30.78 -20.82 0.98
N ARG A 235 -31.05 -21.36 2.17
CA ARG A 235 -31.58 -22.74 2.33
C ARG A 235 -33.02 -22.72 2.85
N PRO A 236 -33.92 -23.56 2.32
CA PRO A 236 -35.32 -23.59 2.75
C PRO A 236 -35.41 -23.93 4.24
N ARG A 237 -36.26 -23.19 4.96
CA ARG A 237 -36.54 -23.36 6.39
C ARG A 237 -36.98 -24.81 6.67
N ARG A 238 -36.14 -25.59 7.34
CA ARG A 238 -36.59 -26.74 8.16
C ARG A 238 -36.48 -26.37 9.65
N ARG A 239 -37.44 -26.90 10.41
CA ARG A 239 -37.83 -26.57 11.79
C ARG A 239 -36.67 -26.40 12.78
N ASN A 240 -36.92 -25.54 13.77
CA ASN A 240 -36.05 -25.13 14.89
C ASN A 240 -35.09 -26.23 15.39
N PRO A 241 -33.76 -26.03 15.33
CA PRO A 241 -32.84 -26.98 15.94
C PRO A 241 -32.44 -26.52 17.36
N SER A 242 -32.34 -27.49 18.27
CA SER A 242 -32.05 -27.31 19.71
C SER A 242 -30.68 -26.68 19.99
N ALA A 243 -30.48 -26.17 21.21
CA ALA A 243 -29.28 -25.43 21.65
C ALA A 243 -27.94 -26.18 21.42
N VAL A 244 -27.97 -27.52 21.40
CA VAL A 244 -26.82 -28.39 21.12
C VAL A 244 -26.33 -28.24 19.66
N SER A 245 -27.22 -28.05 18.69
CA SER A 245 -26.86 -27.89 17.27
C SER A 245 -26.21 -26.53 16.98
N ARG A 246 -26.57 -25.48 17.75
CA ARG A 246 -26.00 -24.13 17.63
C ARG A 246 -24.54 -24.08 18.06
N ARG A 247 -24.12 -24.94 19.00
CA ARG A 247 -22.73 -25.05 19.46
C ARG A 247 -21.86 -25.77 18.43
N ARG A 248 -22.38 -26.86 17.84
CA ARG A 248 -21.72 -27.60 16.74
C ARG A 248 -21.52 -26.73 15.50
N THR A 249 -22.56 -26.01 15.08
CA THR A 249 -22.50 -25.14 13.88
C THR A 249 -21.63 -23.89 14.01
N ARG A 250 -21.33 -23.42 15.23
CA ARG A 250 -20.32 -22.38 15.48
C ARG A 250 -18.90 -22.94 15.44
N MET A 251 -18.72 -24.14 15.95
CA MET A 251 -17.45 -24.87 15.90
C MET A 251 -17.07 -25.19 14.45
N ASP A 252 -18.02 -25.65 13.63
CA ASP A 252 -17.79 -25.92 12.20
C ASP A 252 -17.42 -24.64 11.42
N ALA A 253 -18.06 -23.51 11.72
CA ALA A 253 -17.74 -22.23 11.09
C ALA A 253 -16.35 -21.70 11.47
N LEU A 254 -15.94 -21.89 12.73
CA LEU A 254 -14.59 -21.57 13.20
C LEU A 254 -13.55 -22.48 12.55
N VAL A 255 -13.83 -23.77 12.42
CA VAL A 255 -12.94 -24.73 11.75
C VAL A 255 -12.80 -24.38 10.27
N ILE A 256 -13.89 -24.04 9.57
CA ILE A 256 -13.82 -23.61 8.17
C ILE A 256 -13.06 -22.29 8.02
N ALA A 257 -13.31 -21.31 8.90
CA ALA A 257 -12.58 -20.05 8.90
C ALA A 257 -11.08 -20.26 9.15
N LEU A 258 -10.73 -21.18 10.06
CA LEU A 258 -9.35 -21.59 10.33
C LEU A 258 -8.74 -22.30 9.12
N ILE A 259 -9.45 -23.22 8.46
CA ILE A 259 -8.98 -23.88 7.24
C ILE A 259 -8.74 -22.88 6.12
N VAL A 260 -9.66 -21.92 5.91
CA VAL A 260 -9.50 -20.86 4.91
C VAL A 260 -8.32 -19.94 5.28
N LEU A 261 -8.19 -19.56 6.55
CA LEU A 261 -7.05 -18.79 7.03
C LEU A 261 -5.74 -19.54 6.77
N VAL A 262 -5.67 -20.82 7.10
CA VAL A 262 -4.52 -21.68 6.82
C VAL A 262 -4.27 -21.79 5.32
N ALA A 263 -5.30 -21.95 4.49
CA ALA A 263 -5.16 -22.03 3.03
C ALA A 263 -4.67 -20.72 2.40
N VAL A 264 -5.00 -19.56 2.96
CA VAL A 264 -4.56 -18.24 2.50
C VAL A 264 -3.16 -17.89 3.01
N VAL A 265 -2.84 -18.28 4.25
CA VAL A 265 -1.57 -17.95 4.90
C VAL A 265 -0.46 -18.93 4.51
N ARG A 266 -0.75 -20.23 4.37
CA ARG A 266 0.23 -21.28 4.03
C ARG A 266 1.08 -20.95 2.78
N PRO A 267 0.52 -20.42 1.67
CA PRO A 267 1.32 -20.04 0.51
C PRO A 267 2.35 -18.93 0.77
N LEU A 268 2.18 -18.09 1.79
CA LEU A 268 3.15 -17.06 2.16
C LEU A 268 4.39 -17.66 2.85
N PHE A 269 4.23 -18.80 3.54
CA PHE A 269 5.29 -19.43 4.33
C PHE A 269 5.96 -20.63 3.65
N PHE A 270 5.22 -21.35 2.80
CA PHE A 270 5.64 -22.65 2.28
C PHE A 270 5.72 -22.74 0.76
N ALA A 271 5.19 -21.77 0.02
CA ALA A 271 5.42 -21.78 -1.41
C ALA A 271 6.85 -21.31 -1.66
N HIS A 272 7.71 -22.27 -1.94
CA HIS A 272 8.99 -22.00 -2.57
C HIS A 272 8.71 -21.41 -3.95
N PRO A 273 9.52 -20.44 -4.41
CA PRO A 273 9.47 -20.06 -5.81
C PRO A 273 9.82 -21.29 -6.66
N SER A 274 8.80 -22.01 -7.12
CA SER A 274 8.89 -23.17 -8.01
C SER A 274 9.37 -22.78 -9.42
N GLN A 275 9.95 -21.58 -9.56
CA GLN A 275 10.52 -21.00 -10.77
C GLN A 275 11.99 -20.58 -10.57
N ALA A 276 12.64 -20.94 -9.46
CA ALA A 276 14.07 -20.66 -9.26
C ALA A 276 14.95 -21.22 -10.40
N ALA A 277 14.50 -22.26 -11.10
CA ALA A 277 15.15 -22.81 -12.28
C ALA A 277 14.92 -21.99 -13.59
N ALA A 278 14.02 -21.00 -13.60
CA ALA A 278 13.63 -20.26 -14.80
C ALA A 278 14.17 -18.82 -14.87
N PHE A 279 14.67 -18.27 -13.75
CA PHE A 279 15.23 -16.92 -13.72
C PHE A 279 16.77 -16.97 -13.81
N HIS A 280 17.29 -16.96 -15.04
CA HIS A 280 18.71 -16.66 -15.26
C HIS A 280 18.94 -15.15 -15.12
N LEU A 281 19.19 -14.71 -13.88
CA LEU A 281 19.54 -13.32 -13.61
C LEU A 281 21.05 -13.12 -13.78
N PRO A 282 21.48 -12.02 -14.44
CA PRO A 282 22.88 -11.67 -14.52
C PRO A 282 23.44 -11.41 -13.12
N THR A 283 24.69 -11.81 -12.92
CA THR A 283 25.41 -11.59 -11.67
C THR A 283 25.85 -10.14 -11.59
N LEU A 284 25.57 -9.49 -10.45
CA LEU A 284 26.10 -8.18 -10.11
C LEU A 284 27.53 -8.36 -9.58
N PRO A 285 28.52 -7.68 -10.15
CA PRO A 285 29.87 -7.66 -9.60
C PRO A 285 29.90 -6.98 -8.22
N GLY A 286 30.85 -7.41 -7.40
CA GLY A 286 31.06 -6.84 -6.07
C GLY A 286 31.87 -5.55 -6.08
N PRO A 287 31.94 -4.85 -4.94
CA PRO A 287 32.69 -3.60 -4.82
C PRO A 287 34.21 -3.84 -4.90
N GLY A 288 34.92 -3.00 -5.64
CA GLY A 288 36.38 -2.98 -5.72
C GLY A 288 37.03 -2.22 -4.54
N PRO A 289 38.35 -2.34 -4.32
CA PRO A 289 39.05 -1.71 -3.18
C PRO A 289 38.94 -0.18 -3.15
N ASP A 290 38.84 0.46 -4.31
CA ASP A 290 38.75 1.92 -4.44
C ASP A 290 37.31 2.45 -4.33
N ASP A 291 36.31 1.55 -4.17
CA ASP A 291 34.92 1.96 -4.08
C ASP A 291 34.61 2.67 -2.76
N ARG A 292 33.80 3.71 -2.89
CA ARG A 292 33.18 4.43 -1.77
C ARG A 292 31.68 4.25 -1.89
N VAL A 293 31.16 3.28 -1.15
CA VAL A 293 29.76 2.89 -1.18
C VAL A 293 28.99 3.71 -0.15
N LEU A 294 27.97 4.45 -0.61
CA LEU A 294 27.01 5.11 0.26
C LEU A 294 25.65 4.40 0.18
N VAL A 295 25.23 3.79 1.27
CA VAL A 295 23.91 3.17 1.40
C VAL A 295 22.95 4.19 1.99
N VAL A 296 21.89 4.56 1.27
CA VAL A 296 20.88 5.53 1.71
C VAL A 296 19.54 4.83 1.90
N VAL A 297 19.02 4.81 3.12
CA VAL A 297 17.78 4.09 3.44
C VAL A 297 16.80 4.91 4.26
N ALA A 298 15.52 4.53 4.17
CA ALA A 298 14.44 5.18 4.89
C ALA A 298 14.48 4.88 6.40
N HIS A 299 14.62 3.62 6.81
CA HIS A 299 14.49 3.23 8.22
C HIS A 299 15.68 2.37 8.72
N PRO A 300 15.91 2.34 10.05
CA PRO A 300 16.97 1.52 10.66
C PRO A 300 16.63 0.02 10.64
N ASP A 301 17.14 -0.74 9.66
CA ASP A 301 17.02 -2.18 9.38
C ASP A 301 17.06 -2.44 7.87
N ASP A 302 16.56 -1.48 7.09
CA ASP A 302 16.54 -1.48 5.62
C ASP A 302 17.95 -1.67 5.04
N GLU A 303 18.97 -1.04 5.65
CA GLU A 303 20.37 -1.11 5.22
C GLU A 303 20.90 -2.55 5.23
N ILE A 304 20.51 -3.33 6.24
CA ILE A 304 20.99 -4.70 6.41
C ILE A 304 20.20 -5.64 5.52
N ILE A 305 18.87 -5.52 5.48
CA ILE A 305 18.05 -6.44 4.67
C ILE A 305 18.24 -6.22 3.17
N GLY A 306 18.47 -4.97 2.76
CA GLY A 306 18.70 -4.57 1.37
C GLY A 306 20.13 -4.85 0.86
N ALA A 307 21.15 -4.50 1.66
CA ALA A 307 22.54 -4.47 1.19
C ALA A 307 23.57 -5.00 2.20
N GLY A 308 23.15 -5.71 3.26
CA GLY A 308 24.05 -6.20 4.30
C GLY A 308 25.15 -7.14 3.79
N GLY A 309 24.84 -7.96 2.80
CA GLY A 309 25.79 -8.85 2.15
C GLY A 309 26.75 -8.10 1.23
N PHE A 310 26.27 -7.12 0.46
CA PHE A 310 27.12 -6.23 -0.32
C PHE A 310 28.09 -5.42 0.56
N MET A 311 27.62 -4.93 1.71
CA MET A 311 28.49 -4.25 2.69
C MET A 311 29.52 -5.20 3.32
N ALA A 312 29.15 -6.46 3.59
CA ALA A 312 30.11 -7.48 4.01
C ALA A 312 31.19 -7.72 2.95
N ALA A 313 30.82 -7.76 1.67
CA ALA A 313 31.76 -7.88 0.56
C ALA A 313 32.69 -6.66 0.44
N ALA A 314 32.16 -5.44 0.59
CA ALA A 314 32.94 -4.21 0.62
C ALA A 314 34.05 -4.26 1.68
N ARG A 315 33.74 -4.76 2.88
CA ARG A 315 34.73 -4.95 3.95
C ARG A 315 35.86 -5.92 3.54
N GLN A 316 35.53 -6.98 2.82
CA GLN A 316 36.50 -7.99 2.39
C GLN A 316 37.44 -7.47 1.30
N THR A 317 36.96 -6.58 0.43
CA THR A 317 37.78 -5.98 -0.64
C THR A 317 38.53 -4.72 -0.20
N GLY A 318 38.20 -4.16 0.97
CA GLY A 318 38.79 -2.91 1.48
C GLY A 318 38.05 -1.66 1.03
N ALA A 319 36.94 -1.79 0.30
CA ALA A 319 36.07 -0.70 -0.08
C ALA A 319 35.51 0.03 1.16
N SER A 320 35.39 1.34 1.07
CA SER A 320 34.82 2.13 2.17
C SER A 320 33.29 2.13 2.10
N VAL A 321 32.64 1.98 3.26
CA VAL A 321 31.19 1.98 3.38
C VAL A 321 30.75 3.09 4.31
N SER A 322 29.75 3.85 3.87
CA SER A 322 29.00 4.81 4.67
C SER A 322 27.50 4.51 4.56
N VAL A 323 26.75 4.79 5.62
CA VAL A 323 25.30 4.56 5.66
C VAL A 323 24.59 5.82 6.12
N LEU A 324 23.58 6.24 5.36
CA LEU A 324 22.68 7.34 5.68
C LEU A 324 21.27 6.80 5.91
N VAL A 325 20.76 6.95 7.13
CA VAL A 325 19.39 6.58 7.50
C VAL A 325 18.56 7.85 7.68
N VAL A 326 17.48 7.97 6.90
CA VAL A 326 16.71 9.21 6.81
C VAL A 326 15.78 9.40 8.01
N THR A 327 15.11 8.32 8.47
CA THR A 327 14.21 8.34 9.64
C THR A 327 14.77 7.47 10.76
N ASN A 328 14.18 7.60 11.96
CA ASN A 328 14.48 6.68 13.07
C ASN A 328 13.50 5.51 13.17
N GLY A 329 12.58 5.35 12.20
CA GLY A 329 11.64 4.23 12.15
C GLY A 329 10.71 4.13 13.37
N ASP A 330 10.30 5.25 13.94
CA ASP A 330 9.60 5.33 15.22
C ASP A 330 8.08 5.48 15.11
N SER A 331 7.47 4.85 14.10
CA SER A 331 6.01 4.80 13.93
C SER A 331 5.35 3.51 14.42
N ASN A 332 6.12 2.51 14.85
CA ASN A 332 5.61 1.20 15.21
C ASN A 332 4.93 1.20 16.60
N ARG A 333 3.61 1.34 16.60
CA ARG A 333 2.80 1.38 17.83
C ARG A 333 2.99 0.17 18.74
N LEU A 334 3.20 -1.03 18.21
CA LEU A 334 3.38 -2.22 19.05
C LEU A 334 4.74 -2.17 19.73
N ALA A 335 5.78 -1.85 18.99
CA ALA A 335 7.13 -1.72 19.54
C ALA A 335 7.21 -0.55 20.54
N ALA A 336 6.68 0.64 20.21
CA ALA A 336 6.56 1.75 21.16
C ALA A 336 5.78 1.36 22.43
N ALA A 337 4.67 0.61 22.31
CA ALA A 337 3.91 0.13 23.46
C ALA A 337 4.72 -0.86 24.32
N LEU A 338 5.51 -1.73 23.71
CA LEU A 338 6.36 -2.70 24.42
C LEU A 338 7.51 -1.99 25.15
N VAL A 339 8.10 -0.97 24.52
CA VAL A 339 9.18 -0.16 25.09
C VAL A 339 8.66 0.68 26.27
N GLY A 340 7.51 1.34 26.10
CA GLY A 340 7.00 2.30 27.06
C GLY A 340 5.98 1.75 28.07
N ARG A 341 5.45 0.55 27.84
CA ARG A 341 4.39 -0.10 28.64
C ARG A 341 3.06 0.66 28.70
N HIS A 342 2.78 1.54 27.72
CA HIS A 342 1.50 2.23 27.58
C HIS A 342 0.73 1.81 26.31
N LEU A 343 -0.61 1.73 26.43
CA LEU A 343 -1.54 1.38 25.36
C LEU A 343 -2.75 2.36 25.37
N PRO A 344 -2.84 3.34 24.44
CA PRO A 344 -1.95 3.57 23.31
C PRO A 344 -0.63 4.25 23.70
N PRO A 345 0.44 4.12 22.87
CA PRO A 345 1.71 4.77 23.15
C PRO A 345 1.63 6.30 23.13
N ARG A 346 2.49 6.93 23.93
CA ARG A 346 2.68 8.39 24.00
C ARG A 346 3.81 8.86 23.07
N PRO A 347 3.82 10.13 22.64
CA PRO A 347 4.89 10.68 21.79
C PRO A 347 6.32 10.37 22.26
N GLY A 348 6.60 10.49 23.55
CA GLY A 348 7.93 10.20 24.11
C GLY A 348 8.36 8.73 24.02
N GLU A 349 7.43 7.80 23.81
CA GLU A 349 7.75 6.37 23.66
C GLU A 349 8.18 6.04 22.24
N PHE A 350 7.57 6.68 21.24
CA PHE A 350 8.05 6.66 19.87
C PHE A 350 9.47 7.24 19.80
N ILE A 351 9.71 8.41 20.41
CA ILE A 351 11.07 8.99 20.48
C ILE A 351 12.07 8.01 21.12
N ARG A 352 11.68 7.32 22.20
CA ARG A 352 12.52 6.30 22.86
C ARG A 352 12.78 5.09 21.96
N GLU A 353 11.77 4.64 21.22
CA GLU A 353 11.91 3.57 20.23
C GLU A 353 12.89 3.99 19.12
N GLY A 354 12.76 5.20 18.58
CA GLY A 354 13.67 5.71 17.55
C GLY A 354 15.13 5.74 18.01
N ARG A 355 15.39 6.19 19.25
CA ARG A 355 16.74 6.16 19.85
C ARG A 355 17.28 4.73 19.98
N LEU A 356 16.44 3.78 20.38
CA LEU A 356 16.83 2.38 20.46
C LEU A 356 17.18 1.84 19.06
N ARG A 357 16.38 2.16 18.04
CA ARG A 357 16.64 1.75 16.66
C ARG A 357 17.94 2.32 16.09
N GLN A 358 18.29 3.57 16.41
CA GLN A 358 19.60 4.13 16.06
C GLN A 358 20.76 3.30 16.64
N GLN A 359 20.66 2.94 17.93
CA GLN A 359 21.66 2.10 18.60
C GLN A 359 21.76 0.72 17.97
N GLU A 360 20.63 0.11 17.61
CA GLU A 360 20.57 -1.18 16.95
C GLU A 360 21.21 -1.15 15.56
N THR A 361 20.97 -0.11 14.76
CA THR A 361 21.63 0.06 13.45
C THR A 361 23.13 0.24 13.59
N VAL A 362 23.61 1.09 14.51
CA VAL A 362 25.06 1.26 14.73
C VAL A 362 25.70 -0.07 15.14
N GLU A 363 25.05 -0.83 16.02
CA GLU A 363 25.52 -2.16 16.43
C GLU A 363 25.50 -3.18 15.28
N ALA A 364 24.46 -3.17 14.44
CA ALA A 364 24.36 -4.03 13.26
C ALA A 364 25.48 -3.72 12.24
N LEU A 365 25.67 -2.44 11.93
CA LEU A 365 26.66 -1.96 10.97
C LEU A 365 28.10 -2.17 11.43
N ARG A 366 28.36 -2.03 12.73
CA ARG A 366 29.66 -2.37 13.33
C ARG A 366 30.04 -3.84 13.10
N ARG A 367 29.07 -4.76 13.08
CA ARG A 367 29.31 -6.19 12.78
C ARG A 367 29.70 -6.41 11.32
N LEU A 368 29.24 -5.55 10.42
CA LEU A 368 29.62 -5.54 9.01
C LEU A 368 30.88 -4.71 8.75
N GLY A 369 31.58 -4.24 9.79
CA GLY A 369 32.82 -3.47 9.66
C GLY A 369 32.64 -1.99 9.34
N VAL A 370 31.42 -1.46 9.39
CA VAL A 370 31.15 -0.03 9.18
C VAL A 370 31.40 0.71 10.49
N ALA A 371 32.33 1.66 10.47
CA ALA A 371 32.65 2.46 11.65
C ALA A 371 31.47 3.39 12.02
N PRO A 372 31.17 3.62 13.32
CA PRO A 372 30.10 4.52 13.74
C PRO A 372 30.19 5.95 13.17
N ALA A 373 31.41 6.43 12.90
CA ALA A 373 31.63 7.75 12.27
C ALA A 373 31.15 7.84 10.81
N ASN A 374 30.89 6.69 10.17
CA ASN A 374 30.36 6.57 8.81
C ASN A 374 28.87 6.22 8.80
N VAL A 375 28.19 6.31 9.95
CA VAL A 375 26.74 6.10 10.08
C VAL A 375 26.08 7.43 10.40
N PHE A 376 25.22 7.89 9.50
CA PHE A 376 24.56 9.18 9.57
C PHE A 376 23.06 9.00 9.76
N PHE A 377 22.47 9.74 10.69
CA PHE A 377 21.02 9.80 10.89
C PHE A 377 20.52 11.20 10.61
N LEU A 378 19.44 11.35 9.83
CA LEU A 378 18.80 12.67 9.63
C LEU A 378 17.67 12.93 10.64
N GLY A 379 17.02 11.88 11.15
CA GLY A 379 15.98 12.01 12.18
C GLY A 379 14.66 12.62 11.68
N PHE A 380 14.37 12.51 10.38
CA PHE A 380 13.12 12.96 9.76
C PHE A 380 11.95 12.05 10.13
N PRO A 381 10.68 12.52 9.99
CA PRO A 381 9.53 11.83 10.53
C PRO A 381 9.19 10.55 9.74
N ASP A 382 9.16 9.43 10.44
CA ASP A 382 8.76 8.12 9.91
C ASP A 382 7.27 8.15 9.43
N ARG A 383 6.99 7.43 8.33
CA ARG A 383 5.72 7.35 7.58
C ARG A 383 5.26 8.66 6.94
N GLN A 384 6.11 9.69 6.93
CA GLN A 384 5.74 11.03 6.46
C GLN A 384 6.76 11.66 5.51
N LEU A 385 7.77 10.92 5.04
CA LEU A 385 8.75 11.47 4.09
C LEU A 385 8.10 11.91 2.78
N ALA A 386 7.10 11.18 2.28
CA ALA A 386 6.35 11.62 1.09
C ALA A 386 5.62 12.97 1.30
N LEU A 387 5.21 13.28 2.54
CA LEU A 387 4.63 14.57 2.89
C LEU A 387 5.73 15.65 3.01
N VAL A 388 6.86 15.34 3.64
CA VAL A 388 8.03 16.23 3.72
C VAL A 388 8.49 16.61 2.32
N MET A 389 8.61 15.64 1.41
CA MET A 389 8.99 15.87 0.01
C MET A 389 8.04 16.79 -0.76
N ARG A 390 6.80 17.01 -0.28
CA ARG A 390 5.83 17.96 -0.85
C ARG A 390 5.81 19.31 -0.12
N SER A 391 6.37 19.39 1.09
CA SER A 391 6.37 20.59 1.92
C SER A 391 7.69 21.34 1.78
N LEU A 392 7.72 22.37 0.93
CA LEU A 392 8.97 23.08 0.60
C LEU A 392 9.62 23.77 1.81
N LEU A 393 8.85 24.55 2.56
CA LEU A 393 9.36 25.38 3.67
C LEU A 393 8.61 25.18 5.00
N GLU A 394 7.38 24.66 4.96
CA GLU A 394 6.59 24.47 6.17
C GLU A 394 6.97 23.15 6.86
N PRO A 395 7.44 23.17 8.12
CA PRO A 395 7.87 21.95 8.78
C PRO A 395 6.69 21.02 9.04
N VAL A 396 6.77 19.78 8.58
CA VAL A 396 5.77 18.75 8.83
C VAL A 396 5.81 18.35 10.31
N ALA A 397 4.65 18.22 10.96
CA ALA A 397 4.59 17.64 12.30
C ALA A 397 4.46 16.12 12.24
N SER A 398 5.30 15.41 12.99
CA SER A 398 5.19 13.96 13.13
C SER A 398 3.86 13.56 13.76
N ALA A 399 3.12 12.66 13.12
CA ALA A 399 1.86 12.11 13.60
C ALA A 399 2.04 11.20 14.83
N TYR A 400 3.29 10.82 15.14
CA TYR A 400 3.65 9.89 16.20
C TYR A 400 4.33 10.64 17.37
N THR A 401 5.38 11.39 17.08
CA THR A 401 6.19 12.10 18.09
C THR A 401 5.76 13.54 18.33
N GLY A 402 5.00 14.14 17.41
CA GLY A 402 4.63 15.56 17.45
C GLY A 402 5.79 16.51 17.13
N LEU A 403 7.01 15.99 16.92
CA LEU A 403 8.17 16.79 16.55
C LEU A 403 8.01 17.42 15.17
N ARG A 404 8.63 18.59 14.97
CA ARG A 404 8.67 19.32 13.69
C ARG A 404 10.11 19.53 13.19
N SER A 405 11.07 18.96 13.90
CA SER A 405 12.51 19.12 13.73
C SER A 405 13.24 17.88 14.24
N ALA A 406 14.46 17.67 13.78
CA ALA A 406 15.30 16.52 14.15
C ALA A 406 15.89 16.68 15.57
N GLU A 407 15.16 16.23 16.59
CA GLU A 407 15.54 16.37 18.02
C GLU A 407 16.19 15.09 18.62
N TYR A 408 16.76 14.23 17.77
CA TYR A 408 17.35 12.96 18.22
C TYR A 408 18.86 13.14 18.47
N PRO A 409 19.44 12.44 19.45
CA PRO A 409 20.88 12.49 19.66
C PRO A 409 21.63 11.93 18.44
N GLY A 410 22.76 12.55 18.08
CA GLY A 410 23.66 12.05 17.04
C GLY A 410 23.14 12.18 15.60
N VAL A 411 22.04 12.92 15.38
CA VAL A 411 21.64 13.30 14.01
C VAL A 411 22.64 14.30 13.43
N VAL A 412 22.71 14.35 12.11
CA VAL A 412 23.67 15.21 11.36
C VAL A 412 23.50 16.68 11.72
N ASP A 413 22.25 17.15 11.83
CA ASP A 413 21.93 18.51 12.22
C ASP A 413 20.76 18.50 13.21
N HIS A 414 21.07 18.83 14.47
CA HIS A 414 20.10 18.82 15.55
C HIS A 414 19.23 20.08 15.50
N GLY A 415 17.91 19.89 15.41
CA GLY A 415 16.95 20.98 15.23
C GLY A 415 16.61 21.27 13.77
N ALA A 416 17.18 20.53 12.81
CA ALA A 416 16.85 20.64 11.40
C ALA A 416 15.33 20.51 11.18
N PRO A 417 14.65 21.50 10.58
CA PRO A 417 13.21 21.46 10.35
C PRO A 417 12.80 20.33 9.41
N TYR A 418 11.60 19.77 9.62
CA TYR A 418 11.05 18.71 8.76
C TYR A 418 10.49 19.27 7.45
N THR A 419 11.35 19.87 6.63
CA THR A 419 11.03 20.44 5.31
C THR A 419 11.75 19.68 4.19
N ARG A 420 11.28 19.84 2.95
CA ARG A 420 11.99 19.32 1.78
C ARG A 420 13.38 19.96 1.63
N ALA A 421 13.49 21.26 1.88
CA ALA A 421 14.75 21.99 1.70
C ALA A 421 15.85 21.42 2.59
N ASP A 422 15.58 21.27 3.88
CA ASP A 422 16.51 20.71 4.86
C ASP A 422 16.85 19.24 4.56
N LEU A 423 15.84 18.42 4.21
CA LEU A 423 16.05 17.03 3.85
C LEU A 423 17.02 16.87 2.66
N VAL A 424 16.81 17.66 1.61
CA VAL A 424 17.64 17.64 0.40
C VAL A 424 19.05 18.17 0.69
N GLU A 425 19.17 19.28 1.43
CA GLU A 425 20.48 19.90 1.71
C GLU A 425 21.35 19.04 2.62
N LEU A 426 20.78 18.46 3.68
CA LEU A 426 21.51 17.55 4.56
C LEU A 426 21.98 16.30 3.81
N THR A 427 21.11 15.73 2.97
CA THR A 427 21.49 14.57 2.15
C THR A 427 22.60 14.93 1.16
N ARG A 428 22.50 16.09 0.49
CA ARG A 428 23.55 16.60 -0.41
C ARG A 428 24.87 16.80 0.32
N THR A 429 24.84 17.35 1.54
CA THR A 429 26.03 17.53 2.38
C THR A 429 26.71 16.20 2.68
N ILE A 430 25.94 15.16 3.02
CA ILE A 430 26.50 13.81 3.23
C ILE A 430 27.06 13.22 1.94
N VAL A 431 26.36 13.33 0.81
CA VAL A 431 26.87 12.85 -0.50
C VAL A 431 28.17 13.57 -0.87
N ALA A 432 28.25 14.89 -0.67
CA ALA A 432 29.46 15.66 -0.93
C ALA A 432 30.61 15.31 0.03
N ARG A 433 30.30 14.98 1.29
CA ARG A 433 31.29 14.53 2.29
C ARG A 433 31.84 13.13 1.97
N VAL A 434 30.99 12.21 1.56
CA VAL A 434 31.37 10.80 1.29
C VAL A 434 31.99 10.66 -0.11
N GLN A 435 31.59 11.52 -1.05
CA GLN A 435 31.98 11.44 -2.47
C GLN A 435 31.83 10.03 -3.05
N PRO A 436 30.63 9.41 -2.97
CA PRO A 436 30.47 7.99 -3.29
C PRO A 436 30.77 7.70 -4.77
N THR A 437 31.44 6.58 -5.02
CA THR A 437 31.56 5.97 -6.36
C THR A 437 30.33 5.13 -6.69
N LEU A 438 29.59 4.69 -5.67
CA LEU A 438 28.37 3.91 -5.80
C LEU A 438 27.36 4.29 -4.71
N LEU A 439 26.10 4.48 -5.10
CA LEU A 439 24.96 4.63 -4.19
C LEU A 439 24.10 3.36 -4.19
N ILE A 440 23.68 2.93 -3.02
CA ILE A 440 22.68 1.85 -2.87
C ILE A 440 21.47 2.42 -2.14
N THR A 441 20.27 2.25 -2.68
CA THR A 441 19.05 2.82 -2.09
C THR A 441 17.80 2.00 -2.41
N HIS A 442 16.67 2.45 -1.89
CA HIS A 442 15.35 1.91 -2.20
C HIS A 442 14.97 2.12 -3.67
N SER A 443 14.16 1.20 -4.21
CA SER A 443 13.57 1.32 -5.55
C SER A 443 12.33 2.21 -5.54
N PRO A 444 12.11 3.03 -6.60
CA PRO A 444 10.86 3.78 -6.76
C PRO A 444 9.64 2.86 -7.01
N LEU A 445 9.85 1.57 -7.26
CA LEU A 445 8.80 0.56 -7.42
C LEU A 445 8.40 -0.13 -6.10
N ASP A 446 9.05 0.23 -5.00
CA ASP A 446 8.66 -0.23 -3.67
C ASP A 446 7.25 0.31 -3.32
N ARG A 447 6.52 -0.40 -2.46
CA ARG A 447 5.16 -0.02 -2.03
C ARG A 447 5.12 0.81 -0.76
N HIS A 448 6.25 1.06 -0.11
CA HIS A 448 6.33 1.90 1.07
C HIS A 448 6.61 3.35 0.69
N SER A 449 5.77 4.28 1.15
CA SER A 449 5.84 5.71 0.78
C SER A 449 7.21 6.32 1.08
N ASP A 450 7.82 5.95 2.20
CA ASP A 450 9.12 6.49 2.60
C ASP A 450 10.27 5.90 1.78
N HIS A 451 10.14 4.65 1.31
CA HIS A 451 11.13 4.03 0.42
C HIS A 451 11.13 4.76 -0.93
N ILE A 452 9.93 5.00 -1.48
CA ILE A 452 9.74 5.79 -2.70
C ILE A 452 10.29 7.22 -2.50
N ALA A 453 10.02 7.85 -1.37
CA ALA A 453 10.52 9.20 -1.07
C ALA A 453 12.05 9.26 -0.99
N VAL A 454 12.69 8.25 -0.39
CA VAL A 454 14.16 8.14 -0.34
C VAL A 454 14.75 7.85 -1.72
N ALA A 455 14.11 7.02 -2.54
CA ALA A 455 14.53 6.81 -3.93
C ALA A 455 14.53 8.14 -4.72
N GLN A 456 13.44 8.92 -4.61
CA GLN A 456 13.33 10.25 -5.21
C GLN A 456 14.35 11.24 -4.65
N LEU A 457 14.62 11.19 -3.36
CA LEU A 457 15.62 12.04 -2.70
C LEU A 457 17.01 11.75 -3.27
N VAL A 458 17.39 10.47 -3.41
CA VAL A 458 18.67 10.07 -4.00
C VAL A 458 18.78 10.55 -5.44
N ASP A 459 17.73 10.41 -6.25
CA ASP A 459 17.73 10.92 -7.64
C ASP A 459 18.00 12.43 -7.74
N LEU A 460 17.60 13.21 -6.72
CA LEU A 460 17.85 14.66 -6.69
C LEU A 460 19.30 15.04 -6.33
N VAL A 461 20.02 14.17 -5.61
CA VAL A 461 21.35 14.51 -5.04
C VAL A 461 22.50 13.69 -5.61
N ARG A 462 22.22 12.56 -6.28
CA ARG A 462 23.25 11.62 -6.77
C ARG A 462 24.16 12.18 -7.86
N GLY A 463 23.73 13.21 -8.59
CA GLY A 463 24.43 13.66 -9.80
C GLY A 463 24.63 12.51 -10.79
N GLN A 464 25.90 12.23 -11.12
CA GLN A 464 26.29 11.14 -12.04
C GLN A 464 26.64 9.84 -11.32
N THR A 465 26.61 9.79 -9.98
CA THR A 465 26.97 8.58 -9.23
C THR A 465 26.01 7.43 -9.57
N PRO A 466 26.53 6.24 -9.94
CA PRO A 466 25.76 5.01 -10.15
C PRO A 466 24.84 4.68 -8.98
N VAL A 467 23.65 4.12 -9.26
CA VAL A 467 22.70 3.67 -8.23
C VAL A 467 22.32 2.21 -8.43
N TYR A 468 22.42 1.43 -7.35
CA TYR A 468 21.80 0.12 -7.23
C TYR A 468 20.56 0.22 -6.34
N ALA A 469 19.39 -0.14 -6.87
CA ALA A 469 18.12 0.01 -6.19
C ALA A 469 17.58 -1.34 -5.71
N PHE A 470 17.20 -1.48 -4.44
CA PHE A 470 16.58 -2.71 -3.93
C PHE A 470 15.10 -2.49 -3.56
N VAL A 471 14.32 -3.57 -3.53
CA VAL A 471 12.92 -3.56 -3.10
C VAL A 471 12.84 -4.33 -1.79
N VAL A 472 12.22 -3.74 -0.77
CA VAL A 472 11.85 -4.44 0.47
C VAL A 472 10.42 -4.98 0.35
N HIS A 473 9.61 -4.28 -0.43
CA HIS A 473 8.21 -4.20 -0.14
C HIS A 473 7.39 -4.24 -1.45
N ALA A 474 6.90 -5.42 -1.84
CA ALA A 474 6.00 -5.60 -2.99
C ALA A 474 4.94 -6.70 -2.78
N SER A 475 3.99 -6.82 -3.73
CA SER A 475 2.88 -7.77 -3.63
C SER A 475 3.37 -9.22 -3.63
N GLY A 476 3.34 -9.89 -2.47
CA GLY A 476 3.77 -11.28 -2.36
C GLY A 476 5.30 -11.45 -2.33
N PHE A 477 6.03 -10.39 -2.00
CA PHE A 477 7.47 -10.36 -1.81
C PHE A 477 7.79 -9.72 -0.44
N PRO A 478 8.85 -10.15 0.24
CA PRO A 478 9.69 -11.32 -0.06
C PRO A 478 8.94 -12.64 0.16
N ARG A 479 9.37 -13.71 -0.53
CA ARG A 479 8.75 -15.03 -0.45
C ARG A 479 9.80 -16.14 -0.42
N PRO A 480 9.64 -17.19 0.41
CA PRO A 480 8.65 -17.28 1.50
C PRO A 480 8.96 -16.27 2.62
N LEU A 481 7.94 -15.85 3.37
CA LEU A 481 8.06 -14.89 4.49
C LEU A 481 8.63 -15.57 5.75
N ARG A 482 9.84 -16.12 5.61
CA ARG A 482 10.65 -16.77 6.63
C ARG A 482 12.11 -16.85 6.19
N SER A 483 12.99 -17.16 7.13
CA SER A 483 14.37 -17.52 6.80
C SER A 483 14.42 -18.74 5.87
N SER A 484 15.19 -18.59 4.79
CA SER A 484 15.53 -19.62 3.81
C SER A 484 16.95 -19.36 3.30
N PRO A 485 18.00 -19.64 4.11
CA PRO A 485 19.39 -19.34 3.75
C PRO A 485 19.92 -20.15 2.55
N LYS A 486 19.17 -21.16 2.09
CA LYS A 486 19.49 -21.99 0.91
C LYS A 486 18.73 -21.59 -0.35
N ASP A 487 17.74 -20.70 -0.22
CA ASP A 487 16.93 -20.25 -1.35
C ASP A 487 17.50 -18.90 -1.85
N PRO A 488 17.48 -18.64 -3.17
CA PRO A 488 17.78 -17.31 -3.70
C PRO A 488 16.62 -16.34 -3.44
N LEU A 489 16.94 -15.05 -3.38
CA LEU A 489 15.97 -13.97 -3.49
C LEU A 489 15.68 -13.69 -4.97
N LEU A 490 14.43 -13.90 -5.38
CA LEU A 490 13.98 -13.67 -6.75
C LEU A 490 13.24 -12.34 -6.90
N PRO A 491 13.19 -11.77 -8.12
CA PRO A 491 12.40 -10.59 -8.42
C PRO A 491 10.96 -10.66 -7.89
N PRO A 492 10.44 -9.54 -7.35
CA PRO A 492 9.07 -9.51 -6.86
C PRO A 492 8.06 -9.82 -7.98
N PRO A 493 7.07 -10.70 -7.75
CA PRO A 493 6.05 -10.99 -8.75
C PRO A 493 5.23 -9.75 -9.12
N GLY A 494 5.11 -9.48 -10.43
CA GLY A 494 4.32 -8.36 -10.96
C GLY A 494 4.95 -6.99 -10.76
N VAL A 495 6.26 -6.93 -10.47
CA VAL A 495 7.06 -5.70 -10.55
C VAL A 495 7.85 -5.74 -11.85
N ASP A 496 7.29 -5.09 -12.87
CA ASP A 496 7.94 -4.91 -14.16
C ASP A 496 8.87 -3.71 -14.09
N LEU A 497 10.17 -3.94 -14.30
CA LEU A 497 11.14 -2.86 -14.40
C LEU A 497 10.92 -2.07 -15.70
N PRO A 498 11.14 -0.75 -15.68
CA PRO A 498 11.27 0.01 -16.92
C PRO A 498 12.38 -0.57 -17.82
N PRO A 499 12.30 -0.42 -19.16
CA PRO A 499 13.25 -1.03 -20.11
C PRO A 499 14.72 -0.69 -19.85
N GLU A 500 14.99 0.45 -19.22
CA GLU A 500 16.33 0.92 -18.89
C GLU A 500 16.92 0.32 -17.61
N TRP A 501 16.15 -0.47 -16.85
CA TRP A 501 16.59 -1.15 -15.63
C TRP A 501 16.61 -2.66 -15.82
N THR A 502 17.52 -3.35 -15.14
CA THR A 502 17.63 -4.80 -15.15
C THR A 502 17.80 -5.33 -13.73
N TRP A 503 17.11 -6.42 -13.42
CA TRP A 503 17.33 -7.16 -12.18
C TRP A 503 18.66 -7.90 -12.25
N MET A 504 19.52 -7.66 -11.28
CA MET A 504 20.81 -8.33 -11.10
C MET A 504 20.87 -8.95 -9.70
N ARG A 505 21.55 -10.09 -9.61
CA ARG A 505 21.76 -10.79 -8.33
C ARG A 505 23.18 -10.62 -7.85
N PHE A 506 23.36 -10.20 -6.60
CA PHE A 506 24.66 -10.20 -5.95
C PHE A 506 24.77 -11.48 -5.10
N GLU A 507 25.65 -12.40 -5.49
CA GLU A 507 25.81 -13.69 -4.82
C GLU A 507 26.51 -13.52 -3.48
N LEU A 508 25.97 -14.17 -2.44
CA LEU A 508 26.57 -14.17 -1.10
C LEU A 508 27.34 -15.46 -0.87
N SER A 509 28.56 -15.34 -0.37
CA SER A 509 29.24 -16.48 0.26
C SER A 509 28.50 -16.89 1.54
N SER A 510 28.72 -18.12 2.01
CA SER A 510 28.17 -18.58 3.29
C SER A 510 28.61 -17.70 4.48
N GLU A 511 29.79 -17.08 4.38
CA GLU A 511 30.29 -16.13 5.38
C GLU A 511 29.48 -14.82 5.33
N MET A 512 29.31 -14.24 4.14
CA MET A 512 28.52 -12.99 3.97
C MET A 512 27.06 -13.16 4.39
N GLU A 513 26.43 -14.30 4.07
CA GLU A 513 25.08 -14.62 4.55
C GLU A 513 25.02 -14.67 6.08
N LEU A 514 25.97 -15.37 6.70
CA LEU A 514 26.06 -15.49 8.15
C LEU A 514 26.21 -14.11 8.81
N GLU A 515 27.08 -13.26 8.28
CA GLU A 515 27.31 -11.90 8.76
C GLU A 515 26.04 -11.05 8.64
N LYS A 516 25.40 -11.06 7.47
CA LYS A 516 24.11 -10.40 7.24
C LYS A 516 23.06 -10.88 8.25
N ARG A 517 22.95 -12.19 8.46
CA ARG A 517 21.97 -12.78 9.40
C ARG A 517 22.24 -12.37 10.85
N LEU A 518 23.52 -12.30 11.25
CA LEU A 518 23.89 -11.83 12.59
C LEU A 518 23.62 -10.33 12.76
N ALA A 519 23.85 -9.53 11.71
CA ALA A 519 23.52 -8.10 11.70
C ALA A 519 22.00 -7.86 11.80
N ILE A 520 21.18 -8.63 11.08
CA ILE A 520 19.70 -8.62 11.25
C ILE A 520 19.32 -8.90 12.71
N GLY A 521 20.05 -9.82 13.37
CA GLY A 521 19.87 -10.17 14.79
C GLY A 521 20.07 -9.00 15.77
N ALA A 522 20.74 -7.92 15.37
CA ALA A 522 20.97 -6.76 16.21
C ALA A 522 19.72 -5.86 16.35
N HIS A 523 18.78 -5.90 15.40
CA HIS A 523 17.51 -5.13 15.43
C HIS A 523 16.47 -5.77 16.36
N ARG A 524 16.81 -5.94 17.64
CA ARG A 524 16.03 -6.69 18.64
C ARG A 524 14.62 -6.12 18.81
N SER A 525 14.47 -4.79 18.79
CA SER A 525 13.19 -4.09 18.88
C SER A 525 12.24 -4.51 17.75
N GLN A 526 12.76 -4.64 16.52
CA GLN A 526 11.99 -5.04 15.35
C GLN A 526 11.70 -6.54 15.40
N LEU A 527 12.69 -7.36 15.78
CA LEU A 527 12.51 -8.80 15.96
C LEU A 527 11.54 -9.15 17.11
N ALA A 528 11.27 -8.26 18.06
CA ALA A 528 10.24 -8.48 19.08
C ALA A 528 8.82 -8.49 18.49
N THR A 529 8.60 -7.85 17.34
CA THR A 529 7.31 -7.83 16.65
C THR A 529 7.16 -9.08 15.75
N PRO A 530 6.10 -9.90 15.91
CA PRO A 530 5.97 -11.17 15.17
C PRO A 530 6.05 -11.04 13.64
N TYR A 531 5.39 -10.02 13.07
CA TYR A 531 5.41 -9.79 11.63
C TYR A 531 6.80 -9.35 11.14
N LEU A 532 7.41 -8.37 11.81
CA LEU A 532 8.73 -7.86 11.43
C LEU A 532 9.81 -8.92 11.57
N ARG A 533 9.75 -9.77 12.60
CA ARG A 533 10.64 -10.94 12.72
C ARG A 533 10.60 -11.82 11.47
N LEU A 534 9.42 -12.11 10.94
CA LEU A 534 9.26 -12.92 9.74
C LEU A 534 9.73 -12.18 8.48
N LEU A 535 9.44 -10.88 8.38
CA LEU A 535 9.87 -10.03 7.27
C LEU A 535 11.41 -9.92 7.22
N LEU A 536 12.06 -9.49 8.29
CA LEU A 536 13.53 -9.34 8.32
C LEU A 536 14.21 -10.69 8.05
N ALA A 537 13.74 -11.77 8.68
CA ALA A 537 14.29 -13.10 8.45
C ALA A 537 14.15 -13.59 6.99
N SER A 538 13.16 -13.09 6.24
CA SER A 538 12.95 -13.48 4.85
C SER A 538 13.94 -12.88 3.85
N PHE A 539 14.80 -11.96 4.28
CA PHE A 539 15.93 -11.47 3.48
C PHE A 539 17.23 -12.24 3.74
N VAL A 540 17.18 -13.27 4.60
CA VAL A 540 18.26 -14.25 4.74
C VAL A 540 18.15 -15.25 3.59
N ARG A 541 19.03 -15.10 2.60
CA ARG A 541 19.02 -15.73 1.27
C ARG A 541 20.45 -15.94 0.75
N THR A 542 20.60 -16.71 -0.33
CA THR A 542 21.91 -16.93 -0.99
C THR A 542 22.39 -15.74 -1.82
N ASN A 543 21.53 -14.78 -2.11
CA ASN A 543 21.86 -13.57 -2.87
C ASN A 543 21.10 -12.35 -2.35
N GLU A 544 21.60 -11.17 -2.70
CA GLU A 544 20.86 -9.91 -2.71
C GLU A 544 20.39 -9.59 -4.13
N LEU A 545 19.36 -8.75 -4.24
CA LEU A 545 18.72 -8.45 -5.51
C LEU A 545 18.64 -6.94 -5.70
N PHE A 546 19.19 -6.48 -6.83
CA PHE A 546 19.24 -5.07 -7.18
C PHE A 546 18.66 -4.85 -8.57
N ALA A 547 17.88 -3.80 -8.73
CA ALA A 547 17.59 -3.20 -10.03
C ALA A 547 18.71 -2.21 -10.33
N VAL A 548 19.32 -2.34 -11.50
CA VAL A 548 20.46 -1.52 -11.94
C VAL A 548 20.23 -1.06 -13.38
N ARG A 549 20.64 0.17 -13.71
CA ARG A 549 20.69 0.61 -15.12
C ARG A 549 22.01 0.17 -15.75
N PRO A 550 22.03 -0.31 -17.00
CA PRO A 550 23.28 -0.68 -17.67
C PRO A 550 24.34 0.43 -17.68
N ALA A 551 23.93 1.69 -17.83
CA ALA A 551 24.84 2.84 -17.76
C ALA A 551 25.47 3.02 -16.36
N ASP A 552 24.70 2.77 -15.30
CA ASP A 552 25.19 2.85 -13.92
C ASP A 552 26.22 1.71 -13.67
N LEU A 553 26.01 0.51 -14.24
CA LEU A 553 26.94 -0.63 -14.12
C LEU A 553 28.30 -0.37 -14.79
N VAL A 554 28.30 0.21 -15.99
CA VAL A 554 29.53 0.59 -16.70
C VAL A 554 30.29 1.67 -15.94
N ALA A 555 29.57 2.66 -15.40
CA ALA A 555 30.18 3.75 -14.66
C ALA A 555 30.75 3.29 -13.30
N SER A 556 30.16 2.29 -12.65
CA SER A 556 30.72 1.72 -11.42
C SER A 556 31.97 0.88 -11.67
N HIS A 557 32.09 0.24 -12.84
CA HIS A 557 33.20 -0.68 -13.16
C HIS A 557 33.79 -0.36 -14.55
N PRO A 558 34.53 0.75 -14.68
CA PRO A 558 35.23 1.08 -15.91
C PRO A 558 36.27 -0.02 -16.23
N GLN A 559 36.30 -0.48 -17.49
CA GLN A 559 37.18 -1.55 -17.97
C GLN A 559 38.68 -1.23 -17.84
#